data_AF-A0A924N665-F1
#
_entry.id   AF-A0A924N665-F1
#
_cell.length_a   1.000
_cell.length_b   1.000
_cell.length_c   1.000
_cell.angle_alpha   90.00
_cell.angle_beta   90.00
_cell.angle_gamma   90.00
#
_symmetry.space_group_name_H-M   'P 1'
#
loop_
_entity.id
_entity.type
_entity.pdbx_description
1 polymer ?
#
loop_
_entity_poly.entity_id
_entity_poly.type
_entity_poly.pdbx_seq_one_letter_code
_entity_poly.pdbx_strand_id
1 'polypeptide(L)'
;MRMAERRVATPADSLRAARIVSDSRVALSRYTDVAVAEHDGYVKFLPWLEDQDVYHFNNIQNVFSTISMFDATKPSSLLYRKVDGNLLLIGAMYTAIPGSTLDQLDARLPLGVAHWHEHVNFCGPQPGAVRDSKVVDGIAVARWLAITSRADCTAAGGRFVPRLFGWMAHVYMFGGNDPLTIWGGDHADHMHMHSTP
;
A
#
# COMPACT_ATOMS: atom_id res chain seq x y z
N MET A 1 10.02 6.07 -4.88
CA MET A 1 8.57 6.37 -4.96
C MET A 1 8.36 7.74 -5.59
N ARG A 2 7.14 8.02 -6.05
CA ARG A 2 6.71 9.33 -6.55
C ARG A 2 5.45 9.75 -5.82
N MET A 3 5.46 10.89 -5.13
CA MET A 3 4.28 11.43 -4.45
C MET A 3 3.40 12.21 -5.42
N ALA A 4 2.09 12.17 -5.21
CA ALA A 4 1.17 13.12 -5.82
C ALA A 4 1.33 14.49 -5.16
N GLU A 5 1.04 15.55 -5.92
CA GLU A 5 0.94 16.89 -5.35
C GLU A 5 -0.26 16.96 -4.39
N ARG A 6 -0.04 17.55 -3.21
CA ARG A 6 -1.08 17.77 -2.21
C ARG A 6 -1.79 19.09 -2.43
N ARG A 7 -3.02 19.19 -1.94
CA ARG A 7 -3.80 20.44 -1.92
C ARG A 7 -3.79 21.05 -0.53
N VAL A 8 -4.08 22.35 -0.45
CA VAL A 8 -4.36 23.00 0.84
C VAL A 8 -5.63 22.35 1.41
N ALA A 9 -5.53 21.82 2.62
CA ALA A 9 -6.65 21.18 3.30
C ALA A 9 -7.80 22.18 3.51
N THR A 10 -9.02 21.75 3.18
CA THR A 10 -10.24 22.50 3.44
C THR A 10 -11.11 21.82 4.51
N PRO A 11 -12.07 22.52 5.13
CA PRO A 11 -13.04 21.88 6.02
C PRO A 11 -13.86 20.77 5.32
N ALA A 12 -14.11 20.90 4.02
CA ALA A 12 -14.82 19.89 3.24
C ALA A 12 -13.99 18.60 3.10
N ASP A 13 -12.67 18.70 2.94
CA ASP A 13 -11.77 17.55 2.92
C ASP A 13 -11.83 16.80 4.25
N SER A 14 -11.77 17.52 5.37
CA SER A 14 -11.86 16.93 6.71
C SER A 14 -13.18 16.18 6.93
N LEU A 15 -14.31 16.74 6.47
CA LEU A 15 -15.61 16.08 6.58
C LEU A 15 -15.67 14.80 5.73
N ARG A 16 -15.20 14.86 4.47
CA ARG A 16 -15.12 13.68 3.60
C ARG A 16 -14.20 12.60 4.18
N ALA A 17 -13.04 13.00 4.68
CA ALA A 17 -12.07 12.12 5.32
C ALA A 17 -12.66 11.40 6.53
N ALA A 18 -13.32 12.14 7.42
CA ALA A 18 -13.99 11.58 8.59
C ALA A 18 -15.08 10.58 8.19
N ARG A 19 -15.85 10.87 7.13
CA ARG A 19 -16.86 9.95 6.61
C ARG A 19 -16.24 8.66 6.07
N ILE A 20 -15.20 8.77 5.25
CA ILE A 20 -14.45 7.63 4.71
C ILE A 20 -13.93 6.74 5.85
N VAL A 21 -13.31 7.34 6.88
CA VAL A 21 -12.79 6.62 8.05
C VAL A 21 -13.92 5.91 8.80
N SER A 22 -15.03 6.59 9.07
CA SER A 22 -16.18 6.01 9.77
C SER A 22 -16.76 4.82 9.02
N ASP A 23 -17.06 4.98 7.73
CA ASP A 23 -17.66 3.93 6.90
C ASP A 23 -16.70 2.72 6.78
N SER A 24 -15.41 2.99 6.58
CA SER A 24 -14.38 1.95 6.52
C SER A 24 -14.25 1.19 7.83
N ARG A 25 -14.25 1.88 8.99
CA ARG A 25 -14.14 1.21 10.30
C ARG A 25 -15.27 0.22 10.53
N VAL A 26 -16.51 0.63 10.22
CA VAL A 26 -17.67 -0.25 10.34
C VAL A 26 -17.50 -1.48 9.45
N ALA A 27 -17.23 -1.28 8.16
CA ALA A 27 -17.16 -2.37 7.19
C ALA A 27 -15.97 -3.32 7.40
N LEU A 28 -14.80 -2.77 7.76
CA LEU A 28 -13.54 -3.51 7.81
C LEU A 28 -13.24 -4.12 9.17
N SER A 29 -13.97 -3.75 10.24
CA SER A 29 -13.76 -4.28 11.60
C SER A 29 -13.79 -5.81 11.69
N ARG A 30 -14.57 -6.47 10.84
CA ARG A 30 -14.62 -7.94 10.72
C ARG A 30 -13.30 -8.58 10.32
N TYR A 31 -12.41 -7.83 9.68
CA TYR A 31 -11.09 -8.30 9.25
C TYR A 31 -10.03 -8.17 10.35
N THR A 32 -10.42 -7.81 11.59
CA THR A 32 -9.58 -8.07 12.76
C THR A 32 -9.28 -9.56 12.91
N ASP A 33 -10.19 -10.42 12.43
CA ASP A 33 -9.90 -11.83 12.16
C ASP A 33 -9.34 -11.98 10.74
N VAL A 34 -8.07 -12.39 10.65
CA VAL A 34 -7.37 -12.60 9.37
C VAL A 34 -8.02 -13.71 8.56
N ALA A 35 -8.58 -14.75 9.19
CA ALA A 35 -9.21 -15.84 8.46
C ALA A 35 -10.46 -15.34 7.69
N VAL A 36 -11.16 -14.34 8.23
CA VAL A 36 -12.28 -13.70 7.54
C VAL A 36 -11.79 -12.90 6.32
N ALA A 37 -10.64 -12.23 6.43
CA ALA A 37 -10.04 -11.53 5.30
C ALA A 37 -9.64 -12.51 4.18
N GLU A 38 -8.98 -13.60 4.55
CA GLU A 38 -8.56 -14.63 3.60
C GLU A 38 -9.74 -15.31 2.91
N HIS A 39 -10.79 -15.64 3.67
CA HIS A 39 -12.04 -16.17 3.13
C HIS A 39 -12.69 -15.22 2.11
N ASP A 40 -12.62 -13.92 2.36
CA ASP A 40 -13.18 -12.88 1.48
C ASP A 40 -12.22 -12.51 0.32
N GLY A 41 -11.16 -13.28 0.12
CA GLY A 41 -10.28 -13.21 -1.05
C GLY A 41 -9.10 -12.24 -0.90
N TYR A 42 -8.79 -11.79 0.32
CA TYR A 42 -7.55 -11.07 0.58
C TYR A 42 -6.38 -12.05 0.74
N VAL A 43 -5.24 -11.78 0.09
CA VAL A 43 -4.07 -12.67 0.10
C VAL A 43 -2.83 -11.90 0.53
N LYS A 44 -2.05 -12.45 1.48
CA LYS A 44 -0.78 -11.87 1.94
C LYS A 44 0.17 -11.66 0.77
N PHE A 45 0.62 -10.41 0.60
CA PHE A 45 1.66 -10.04 -0.37
C PHE A 45 3.03 -10.45 0.16
N LEU A 46 3.87 -11.01 -0.73
CA LEU A 46 5.18 -11.58 -0.39
C LEU A 46 5.11 -12.52 0.82
N PRO A 47 4.33 -13.61 0.75
CA PRO A 47 4.05 -14.46 1.92
C PRO A 47 5.31 -15.08 2.54
N TRP A 48 6.39 -15.23 1.77
CA TRP A 48 7.70 -15.73 2.20
C TRP A 48 8.56 -14.70 2.96
N LEU A 49 8.19 -13.41 2.94
CA LEU A 49 8.89 -12.38 3.69
C LEU A 49 8.23 -12.26 5.07
N GLU A 50 8.88 -12.87 6.06
CA GLU A 50 8.36 -13.02 7.43
C GLU A 50 8.46 -11.77 8.29
N ASP A 51 9.35 -10.85 7.94
CA ASP A 51 9.59 -9.61 8.69
C ASP A 51 9.27 -8.40 7.79
N GLN A 52 8.03 -7.93 7.89
CA GLN A 52 7.55 -6.69 7.27
C GLN A 52 7.02 -5.75 8.35
N ASP A 53 7.29 -4.45 8.23
CA ASP A 53 6.74 -3.44 9.15
C ASP A 53 5.22 -3.38 9.07
N VAL A 54 4.69 -3.52 7.84
CA VAL A 54 3.27 -3.58 7.52
C VAL A 54 3.03 -4.69 6.51
N TYR A 55 2.21 -5.67 6.89
CA TYR A 55 1.79 -6.75 6.01
C TYR A 55 0.59 -6.30 5.20
N HIS A 56 0.72 -6.42 3.88
CA HIS A 56 -0.34 -6.11 2.95
C HIS A 56 -1.07 -7.40 2.58
N PHE A 57 -2.38 -7.43 2.78
CA PHE A 57 -3.23 -8.49 2.28
C PHE A 57 -4.05 -7.91 1.13
N ASN A 58 -3.79 -8.33 -0.10
CA ASN A 58 -4.33 -7.71 -1.31
C ASN A 58 -5.58 -8.44 -1.80
N ASN A 59 -6.57 -7.70 -2.31
CA ASN A 59 -7.74 -8.25 -2.99
C ASN A 59 -7.78 -7.77 -4.44
N ILE A 60 -7.49 -8.68 -5.37
CA ILE A 60 -7.40 -8.38 -6.81
C ILE A 60 -8.74 -7.92 -7.38
N GLN A 61 -9.86 -8.51 -6.91
CA GLN A 61 -11.19 -8.11 -7.36
C GLN A 61 -11.48 -6.65 -6.98
N ASN A 62 -11.10 -6.24 -5.77
CA ASN A 62 -11.24 -4.86 -5.33
C ASN A 62 -10.34 -3.91 -6.14
N VAL A 63 -9.10 -4.29 -6.44
CA VAL A 63 -8.20 -3.52 -7.32
C VAL A 63 -8.87 -3.25 -8.68
N PHE A 64 -9.45 -4.26 -9.34
CA PHE A 64 -10.13 -4.09 -10.63
C PHE A 64 -11.41 -3.24 -10.51
N SER A 65 -12.14 -3.34 -9.39
CA SER A 65 -13.35 -2.54 -9.17
C SER A 65 -13.07 -1.03 -9.12
N THR A 66 -11.88 -0.62 -8.68
CA THR A 66 -11.45 0.80 -8.60
C THR A 66 -11.37 1.52 -9.95
N ILE A 67 -11.32 0.76 -11.05
CA ILE A 67 -11.37 1.28 -12.42
C ILE A 67 -12.72 1.94 -12.69
N SER A 68 -13.81 1.32 -12.22
CA SER A 68 -15.18 1.78 -12.45
C SER A 68 -15.71 2.68 -11.34
N MET A 69 -15.42 2.38 -10.07
CA MET A 69 -15.99 3.08 -8.92
C MET A 69 -15.06 2.98 -7.72
N PHE A 70 -15.01 4.03 -6.90
CA PHE A 70 -14.35 4.00 -5.61
C PHE A 70 -15.34 3.64 -4.50
N ASP A 71 -14.96 2.69 -3.66
CA ASP A 71 -15.73 2.23 -2.51
C ASP A 71 -14.78 2.08 -1.30
N ALA A 72 -14.95 2.94 -0.31
CA ALA A 72 -14.15 2.93 0.91
C ALA A 72 -14.33 1.63 1.74
N THR A 73 -15.40 0.86 1.50
CA THR A 73 -15.64 -0.41 2.20
C THR A 73 -14.96 -1.60 1.53
N LYS A 74 -14.35 -1.40 0.36
CA LYS A 74 -13.69 -2.44 -0.45
C LYS A 74 -12.26 -2.02 -0.84
N PRO A 75 -11.35 -1.89 0.14
CA PRO A 75 -9.98 -1.50 -0.15
C PRO A 75 -9.27 -2.54 -1.02
N SER A 76 -8.27 -2.08 -1.77
CA SER A 76 -7.39 -2.97 -2.52
C SER A 76 -6.49 -3.81 -1.62
N SER A 77 -6.16 -3.31 -0.43
CA SER A 77 -5.44 -4.09 0.58
C SER A 77 -5.87 -3.78 1.99
N LEU A 78 -5.82 -4.79 2.86
CA LEU A 78 -5.85 -4.63 4.31
C LEU A 78 -4.40 -4.56 4.83
N LEU A 79 -4.19 -3.74 5.86
CA LEU A 79 -2.88 -3.50 6.45
C LEU A 79 -2.84 -4.07 7.86
N TYR A 80 -1.85 -4.92 8.12
CA TYR A 80 -1.64 -5.52 9.43
C TYR A 80 -0.26 -5.21 9.98
N ARG A 81 -0.14 -5.11 11.31
CA ARG A 81 1.13 -5.12 12.03
C ARG A 81 1.23 -6.36 12.89
N LYS A 82 2.41 -6.97 12.95
CA LYS A 82 2.68 -8.09 13.84
C LYS A 82 3.02 -7.56 15.23
N VAL A 83 2.25 -7.97 16.24
CA VAL A 83 2.47 -7.65 17.66
C VAL A 83 2.34 -8.94 18.46
N ASP A 84 3.41 -9.32 19.17
CA ASP A 84 3.49 -10.56 19.94
C ASP A 84 3.05 -11.81 19.15
N GLY A 85 3.44 -11.85 17.87
CA GLY A 85 3.11 -12.94 16.94
C GLY A 85 1.73 -12.83 16.26
N ASN A 86 0.87 -11.91 16.69
CA ASN A 86 -0.48 -11.74 16.13
C ASN A 86 -0.53 -10.61 15.10
N LEU A 87 -1.32 -10.78 14.05
CA LEU A 87 -1.57 -9.75 13.04
C LEU A 87 -2.72 -8.85 13.49
N LEU A 88 -2.41 -7.62 13.84
CA LEU A 88 -3.39 -6.59 14.20
C LEU A 88 -3.76 -5.76 12.98
N LEU A 89 -5.05 -5.65 12.67
CA LEU A 89 -5.54 -4.78 11.61
C LEU A 89 -5.28 -3.32 12.00
N ILE A 90 -4.48 -2.60 11.20
CA ILE A 90 -4.11 -1.20 11.47
C ILE A 90 -4.70 -0.24 10.44
N GLY A 91 -5.10 -0.72 9.26
CA GLY A 91 -5.59 0.15 8.19
C GLY A 91 -5.92 -0.54 6.89
N ALA A 92 -6.00 0.26 5.84
CA ALA A 92 -6.27 -0.18 4.48
C ALA A 92 -5.47 0.63 3.46
N MET A 93 -5.15 0.02 2.33
CA MET A 93 -4.59 0.70 1.16
C MET A 93 -5.65 0.78 0.06
N TYR A 94 -5.82 1.97 -0.49
CA TYR A 94 -6.65 2.21 -1.67
C TYR A 94 -5.79 2.46 -2.88
N THR A 95 -6.31 2.12 -4.06
CA THR A 95 -5.60 2.25 -5.32
C THR A 95 -6.38 3.08 -6.34
N ALA A 96 -5.63 3.69 -7.25
CA ALA A 96 -6.16 4.25 -8.50
C ALA A 96 -5.27 3.82 -9.66
N ILE A 97 -5.84 3.77 -10.86
CA ILE A 97 -5.12 3.27 -12.04
C ILE A 97 -3.89 4.13 -12.37
N PRO A 98 -2.86 3.53 -12.99
CA PRO A 98 -1.74 4.28 -13.57
C PRO A 98 -2.24 5.45 -14.42
N GLY A 99 -1.78 6.66 -14.11
CA GLY A 99 -2.10 7.85 -14.89
C GLY A 99 -3.37 8.59 -14.47
N SER A 100 -4.04 8.19 -13.37
CA SER A 100 -5.11 9.00 -12.79
C SER A 100 -4.64 10.44 -12.51
N THR A 101 -5.50 11.41 -12.84
CA THR A 101 -5.27 12.84 -12.59
C THR A 101 -5.42 13.19 -11.11
N LEU A 102 -4.93 14.35 -10.68
CA LEU A 102 -5.12 14.82 -9.30
C LEU A 102 -6.61 14.89 -8.91
N ASP A 103 -7.49 15.35 -9.80
CA ASP A 103 -8.94 15.36 -9.52
C ASP A 103 -9.53 13.96 -9.38
N GLN A 104 -9.04 13.00 -10.16
CA GLN A 104 -9.47 11.60 -10.03
C GLN A 104 -8.97 10.97 -8.73
N LEU A 105 -7.78 11.34 -8.23
CA LEU A 105 -7.30 10.92 -6.91
C LEU A 105 -8.13 11.58 -5.79
N ASP A 106 -8.36 12.89 -5.88
CA ASP A 106 -9.12 13.68 -4.92
C ASP A 106 -10.57 13.22 -4.75
N ALA A 107 -11.20 12.85 -5.87
CA ALA A 107 -12.55 12.28 -5.89
C ALA A 107 -12.65 10.97 -5.08
N ARG A 108 -11.55 10.22 -4.97
CA ARG A 108 -11.46 8.99 -4.17
C ARG A 108 -11.15 9.33 -2.72
N LEU A 109 -9.96 9.84 -2.47
CA LEU A 109 -9.49 10.28 -1.16
C LEU A 109 -9.01 11.74 -1.28
N PRO A 110 -9.52 12.68 -0.46
CA PRO A 110 -9.24 14.10 -0.62
C PRO A 110 -7.74 14.41 -0.53
N LEU A 111 -7.17 15.10 -1.53
CA LEU A 111 -5.74 15.46 -1.58
C LEU A 111 -5.32 16.49 -0.54
N GLY A 112 -6.28 17.13 0.12
CA GLY A 112 -6.04 17.97 1.30
C GLY A 112 -5.59 17.19 2.53
N VAL A 113 -5.88 15.89 2.59
CA VAL A 113 -5.53 15.03 3.75
C VAL A 113 -4.80 13.76 3.36
N ALA A 114 -5.17 13.14 2.24
CA ALA A 114 -4.65 11.85 1.82
C ALA A 114 -3.34 12.03 1.07
N HIS A 115 -2.46 11.06 1.27
CA HIS A 115 -1.17 11.01 0.63
C HIS A 115 -1.25 9.92 -0.43
N TRP A 116 -1.06 10.30 -1.71
CA TRP A 116 -1.01 9.33 -2.79
C TRP A 116 0.43 9.19 -3.28
N HIS A 117 0.83 7.97 -3.61
CA HIS A 117 2.15 7.70 -4.13
C HIS A 117 2.15 6.56 -5.17
N GLU A 118 3.20 6.50 -5.98
CA GLU A 118 3.48 5.39 -6.89
C GLU A 118 4.84 4.76 -6.60
N HIS A 119 4.91 3.44 -6.76
CA HIS A 119 6.16 2.70 -6.80
C HIS A 119 6.74 2.79 -8.22
N VAL A 120 7.71 3.68 -8.38
CA VAL A 120 8.43 3.94 -9.64
C VAL A 120 9.89 3.54 -9.52
N ASN A 121 10.50 3.27 -10.68
CA ASN A 121 11.91 2.90 -10.82
C ASN A 121 12.31 1.69 -9.98
N PHE A 122 11.49 0.65 -10.04
CA PHE A 122 11.69 -0.56 -9.26
C PHE A 122 12.67 -1.51 -9.96
N CYS A 123 13.55 -2.14 -9.20
CA CYS A 123 14.36 -3.26 -9.68
C CYS A 123 13.92 -4.56 -9.01
N GLY A 124 13.75 -5.61 -9.79
CA GLY A 124 13.32 -6.91 -9.28
C GLY A 124 13.97 -8.09 -9.98
N PRO A 125 13.70 -9.32 -9.52
CA PRO A 125 14.21 -10.53 -10.15
C PRO A 125 13.68 -10.66 -11.59
N GLN A 126 14.48 -11.29 -12.45
CA GLN A 126 14.02 -11.66 -13.79
C GLN A 126 12.85 -12.67 -13.69
N PRO A 127 11.85 -12.62 -14.59
CA PRO A 127 10.71 -13.53 -14.55
C PRO A 127 11.09 -15.02 -14.52
N GLY A 128 12.18 -15.41 -15.19
CA GLY A 128 12.71 -16.78 -15.16
C GLY A 128 13.22 -17.20 -13.78
N ALA A 129 13.89 -16.29 -13.07
CA ALA A 129 14.42 -16.55 -11.72
C ALA A 129 13.31 -16.74 -10.68
N VAL A 130 12.15 -16.12 -10.88
CA VAL A 130 10.96 -16.29 -10.03
C VAL A 130 10.33 -17.70 -10.22
N ARG A 131 10.36 -18.25 -11.44
CA ARG A 131 9.78 -19.57 -11.74
C ARG A 131 10.61 -20.73 -11.20
N ASP A 132 11.92 -20.56 -11.07
CA ASP A 132 12.83 -21.61 -10.60
C ASP A 132 12.86 -21.76 -9.07
N SER A 133 12.10 -20.94 -8.32
CA SER A 133 11.86 -21.07 -6.87
C SER A 133 13.10 -21.28 -5.99
N LYS A 134 14.29 -20.87 -6.45
CA LYS A 134 15.42 -20.66 -5.56
C LYS A 134 15.11 -19.39 -4.80
N VAL A 135 14.51 -19.60 -3.62
CA VAL A 135 14.36 -18.67 -2.50
C VAL A 135 15.10 -17.36 -2.79
N VAL A 136 14.37 -16.35 -3.25
CA VAL A 136 14.90 -15.00 -3.18
C VAL A 136 14.85 -14.68 -1.70
N ASP A 137 15.98 -14.88 -1.01
CA ASP A 137 16.06 -14.57 0.41
C ASP A 137 15.69 -13.10 0.64
N GLY A 138 15.16 -12.79 1.82
CA GLY A 138 14.67 -11.44 2.13
C GLY A 138 15.74 -10.36 1.94
N ILE A 139 17.02 -10.71 2.13
CA ILE A 139 18.17 -9.82 1.96
C ILE A 139 18.36 -9.49 0.47
N ALA A 140 18.27 -10.49 -0.41
CA ALA A 140 18.33 -10.29 -1.85
C ALA A 140 17.18 -9.41 -2.31
N VAL A 141 15.93 -9.69 -1.88
CA VAL A 141 14.78 -8.83 -2.19
C VAL A 141 15.06 -7.39 -1.73
N ALA A 142 15.47 -7.17 -0.48
CA ALA A 142 15.76 -5.84 0.05
C ALA A 142 16.84 -5.10 -0.76
N ARG A 143 17.90 -5.79 -1.18
CA ARG A 143 18.96 -5.21 -2.04
C ARG A 143 18.43 -4.80 -3.40
N TRP A 144 17.55 -5.61 -4.01
CA TRP A 144 16.89 -5.26 -5.27
C TRP A 144 15.99 -4.03 -5.13
N LEU A 145 15.22 -3.96 -4.05
CA LEU A 145 14.33 -2.83 -3.73
C LEU A 145 15.09 -1.50 -3.57
N ALA A 146 16.35 -1.54 -3.15
CA ALA A 146 17.20 -0.35 -3.01
C ALA A 146 17.71 0.22 -4.35
N ILE A 147 17.69 -0.56 -5.44
CA ILE A 147 18.19 -0.11 -6.74
C ILE A 147 17.08 0.65 -7.48
N THR A 148 17.33 1.95 -7.70
CA THR A 148 16.34 2.86 -8.31
C THR A 148 16.75 3.38 -9.70
N SER A 149 17.86 2.89 -10.26
CA SER A 149 18.32 3.26 -11.60
C SER A 149 18.23 2.08 -12.56
N ARG A 150 17.93 2.35 -13.84
CA ARG A 150 17.88 1.31 -14.87
C ARG A 150 19.24 0.68 -15.12
N ALA A 151 20.30 1.50 -15.13
CA ALA A 151 21.65 1.03 -15.41
C ALA A 151 22.13 0.08 -14.31
N ASP A 152 21.99 0.47 -13.05
CA ASP A 152 22.40 -0.35 -11.91
C ASP A 152 21.54 -1.61 -11.79
N CYS A 153 20.24 -1.50 -12.08
CA CYS A 153 19.35 -2.66 -12.09
C CYS A 153 19.80 -3.69 -13.14
N THR A 154 20.16 -3.22 -14.33
CA THR A 154 20.67 -4.08 -15.40
C THR A 154 22.02 -4.69 -15.03
N ALA A 155 22.94 -3.89 -14.46
CA ALA A 155 24.26 -4.32 -14.03
C ALA A 155 24.20 -5.39 -12.92
N ALA A 156 23.20 -5.30 -12.03
CA ALA A 156 22.94 -6.31 -11.02
C ALA A 156 22.30 -7.59 -11.60
N GLY A 157 21.87 -7.60 -12.87
CA GLY A 157 21.17 -8.72 -13.53
C GLY A 157 19.65 -8.68 -13.37
N GLY A 158 19.09 -7.57 -12.90
CA GLY A 158 17.68 -7.43 -12.56
C GLY A 158 16.82 -6.93 -13.71
N ARG A 159 15.51 -7.00 -13.49
CA ARG A 159 14.49 -6.43 -14.37
C ARG A 159 14.09 -5.06 -13.85
N PHE A 160 14.34 -4.03 -14.65
CA PHE A 160 13.87 -2.68 -14.35
C PHE A 160 12.38 -2.54 -14.71
N VAL A 161 11.60 -2.04 -13.77
CA VAL A 161 10.16 -1.79 -13.89
C VAL A 161 9.93 -0.29 -13.61
N PRO A 162 9.66 0.52 -14.64
CA PRO A 162 9.49 1.97 -14.46
C PRO A 162 8.37 2.34 -13.49
N ARG A 163 7.32 1.51 -13.45
CA ARG A 163 6.19 1.63 -12.54
C ARG A 163 5.65 0.25 -12.23
N LEU A 164 5.63 -0.12 -10.95
CA LEU A 164 5.21 -1.45 -10.51
C LEU A 164 3.69 -1.58 -10.36
N PHE A 165 3.03 -0.53 -9.86
CA PHE A 165 1.60 -0.50 -9.55
C PHE A 165 0.93 0.80 -10.03
N GLY A 166 -0.36 0.97 -9.76
CA GLY A 166 -1.03 2.27 -9.85
C GLY A 166 -0.67 3.20 -8.68
N TRP A 167 -1.46 4.25 -8.52
CA TRP A 167 -1.41 5.08 -7.32
C TRP A 167 -1.90 4.29 -6.11
N MET A 168 -1.28 4.51 -4.96
CA MET A 168 -1.59 3.89 -3.69
C MET A 168 -1.71 4.98 -2.62
N ALA A 169 -2.62 4.79 -1.67
CA ALA A 169 -2.76 5.64 -0.50
C ALA A 169 -3.06 4.75 0.72
N HIS A 170 -2.23 4.86 1.75
CA HIS A 170 -2.43 4.14 3.00
C HIS A 170 -3.27 4.98 3.97
N VAL A 171 -4.24 4.35 4.61
CA VAL A 171 -5.12 4.96 5.61
C VAL A 171 -5.15 4.06 6.84
N TYR A 172 -4.57 4.53 7.94
CA TYR A 172 -4.37 3.79 9.20
C TYR A 172 -5.54 3.96 10.16
N MET A 173 -6.77 3.71 9.68
CA MET A 173 -7.98 4.00 10.45
C MET A 173 -8.14 3.19 11.74
N PHE A 174 -7.38 2.11 11.95
CA PHE A 174 -7.39 1.35 13.20
C PHE A 174 -6.17 1.63 14.10
N GLY A 175 -5.22 2.47 13.65
CA GLY A 175 -4.03 2.85 14.40
C GLY A 175 -4.26 3.91 15.50
N GLY A 176 -5.44 4.52 15.56
CA GLY A 176 -5.77 5.57 16.53
C GLY A 176 -6.91 6.46 16.05
N ASN A 177 -7.23 7.53 16.80
CA ASN A 177 -8.27 8.52 16.43
C ASN A 177 -7.71 9.87 15.98
N ASP A 178 -6.39 10.06 16.10
CA ASP A 178 -5.72 11.25 15.61
C ASP A 178 -5.67 11.26 14.07
N PRO A 179 -6.18 12.31 13.39
CA PRO A 179 -6.12 12.41 11.93
C PRO A 179 -4.71 12.30 11.36
N LEU A 180 -3.67 12.78 12.07
CA LEU A 180 -2.28 12.66 11.59
C LEU A 180 -1.82 11.20 11.59
N THR A 181 -2.18 10.44 12.63
CA THR A 181 -1.95 8.99 12.67
C THR A 181 -2.68 8.26 11.54
N ILE A 182 -3.94 8.62 11.27
CA ILE A 182 -4.77 7.94 10.27
C ILE A 182 -4.29 8.22 8.84
N TRP A 183 -3.93 9.45 8.52
CA TRP A 183 -3.65 9.88 7.14
C TRP A 183 -2.17 10.11 6.84
N GLY A 184 -1.31 10.18 7.86
CA GLY A 184 0.10 10.54 7.71
C GLY A 184 1.06 9.38 7.39
N GLY A 185 0.56 8.15 7.25
CA GLY A 185 1.44 6.97 7.19
C GLY A 185 2.32 6.89 5.94
N ASP A 186 1.88 7.42 4.79
CA ASP A 186 2.74 7.58 3.60
C ASP A 186 3.86 8.64 3.76
N HIS A 187 4.01 9.24 4.94
CA HIS A 187 5.20 10.00 5.30
C HIS A 187 6.05 9.28 6.37
N ALA A 188 5.45 8.39 7.18
CA ALA A 188 6.10 7.66 8.26
C ALA A 188 6.65 6.28 7.84
N ASP A 189 5.97 5.56 6.94
CA ASP A 189 6.42 4.27 6.39
C ASP A 189 7.72 4.39 5.57
N HIS A 190 8.11 5.63 5.22
CA HIS A 190 9.32 5.96 4.48
C HIS A 190 10.58 6.00 5.35
N MET A 191 10.46 6.04 6.68
CA MET A 191 11.62 5.98 7.59
C MET A 191 12.05 4.52 7.88
N HIS A 192 11.17 3.54 7.71
CA HIS A 192 11.44 2.16 8.15
C HIS A 192 11.93 1.24 7.03
N MET A 193 11.56 1.48 5.77
CA MET A 193 12.16 0.79 4.61
C MET A 193 13.63 1.19 4.35
N HIS A 194 14.12 2.25 4.99
CA HIS A 194 15.51 2.74 4.92
C HIS A 194 16.29 2.59 6.22
N SER A 195 15.75 1.85 7.21
CA SER A 195 16.54 1.46 8.38
C SER A 195 17.57 0.42 7.94
N THR A 196 18.66 0.94 7.37
CA THR A 196 19.94 0.23 7.28
C THR A 196 20.43 0.07 8.72
N PRO A 197 20.99 -1.09 9.13
CA PRO A 197 21.59 -1.24 10.45
C PRO A 197 22.66 -0.18 10.74
#